data_AF-B8MDZ9-F1
#
_entry.id   AF-B8MDZ9-F1
#
_cell.length_a   1.000
_cell.length_b   1.000
_cell.length_c   1.000
_cell.angle_alpha   90.00
_cell.angle_beta   90.00
_cell.angle_gamma   90.00
#
_symmetry.space_group_name_H-M   'P 1'
#
loop_
_entity.id
_entity.type
_entity.pdbx_description
1 polymer ?
#
loop_
_entity_poly.entity_id
_entity_poly.type
_entity_poly.pdbx_seq_one_letter_code
_entity_poly.pdbx_strand_id
1 'polypeptide(L)'
;MSLVTRRRLALVLAQALLQLSENPWLAKKWNKEHITFFYESLGALVLTKPYLSSVFSADQGGGDDGLDINQFYPCPSILSLGILLIELETVKTIESFRIPDDLTDGVEVNANTDWATADPCLDTPWVSAGQRVSLGDAGTRDGFTRDVVKPLEEELAFLSRARM
;
A
#
# COMPACT_ATOMS: atom_id res chain seq x y z
N MET A 1 -8.64 2.82 17.34
CA MET A 1 -7.48 1.90 17.25
C MET A 1 -6.25 2.58 17.85
N SER A 2 -5.41 1.90 18.63
CA SER A 2 -4.24 2.56 19.26
C SER A 2 -3.15 2.89 18.24
N LEU A 3 -2.29 3.88 18.51
CA LEU A 3 -1.13 4.19 17.66
C LEU A 3 -0.24 2.95 17.44
N VAL A 4 0.08 2.22 18.51
CA VAL A 4 0.88 0.98 18.44
C VAL A 4 0.24 -0.05 17.50
N THR A 5 -1.08 -0.21 17.57
CA THR A 5 -1.82 -1.13 16.69
C THR A 5 -1.74 -0.69 15.23
N ARG A 6 -1.88 0.62 14.96
CA ARG A 6 -1.79 1.20 13.61
C ARG A 6 -0.40 1.01 13.01
N ARG A 7 0.66 1.35 13.76
CA ARG A 7 2.06 1.16 13.32
C ARG A 7 2.40 -0.32 13.09
N ARG A 8 1.91 -1.21 13.95
CA ARG A 8 2.11 -2.65 13.79
C ARG A 8 1.43 -3.19 12.54
N LEU A 9 0.20 -2.77 12.28
CA LEU A 9 -0.51 -3.17 11.06
C LEU A 9 0.18 -2.62 9.81
N ALA A 10 0.58 -1.34 9.83
CA ALA A 10 1.35 -0.72 8.75
C ALA A 10 2.62 -1.51 8.43
N LEU A 11 3.40 -1.88 9.45
CA LEU A 11 4.61 -2.68 9.28
C LEU A 11 4.33 -4.04 8.66
N VAL A 12 3.32 -4.77 9.18
CA VAL A 12 2.95 -6.09 8.66
C VAL A 12 2.55 -6.01 7.19
N LEU A 13 1.76 -5.01 6.80
CA LEU A 13 1.34 -4.83 5.40
C LEU A 13 2.51 -4.46 4.48
N ALA A 14 3.40 -3.56 4.93
CA ALA A 14 4.58 -3.17 4.16
C ALA A 14 5.53 -4.36 3.93
N GLN A 15 5.77 -5.17 4.96
CA GLN A 15 6.59 -6.38 4.85
C GLN A 15 5.93 -7.45 3.99
N ALA A 16 4.62 -7.67 4.13
CA ALA A 16 3.89 -8.64 3.32
C ALA A 16 3.97 -8.30 1.83
N LEU A 17 3.83 -7.03 1.45
CA LEU A 17 3.93 -6.61 0.05
C LEU A 17 5.35 -6.74 -0.51
N LEU A 18 6.38 -6.37 0.26
CA LEU A 18 7.77 -6.62 -0.13
C LEU A 18 8.03 -8.11 -0.43
N GLN A 19 7.54 -9.00 0.44
CA GLN A 19 7.72 -10.45 0.29
C GLN A 19 6.88 -11.05 -0.83
N LEU A 20 5.66 -10.55 -1.04
CA LEU A 20 4.74 -11.09 -2.05
C LEU A 20 4.92 -10.48 -3.43
N SER A 21 5.56 -9.32 -3.54
CA SER A 21 5.81 -8.66 -4.82
C SER A 21 6.67 -9.46 -5.80
N GLU A 22 7.49 -10.39 -5.30
CA GLU A 22 8.29 -11.30 -6.12
C GLU A 22 7.49 -12.51 -6.63
N ASN A 23 6.27 -12.69 -6.13
CA ASN A 23 5.48 -13.88 -6.38
C ASN A 23 4.23 -13.58 -7.21
N PRO A 24 3.78 -14.50 -8.08
CA PRO A 24 2.56 -14.35 -8.87
C PRO A 24 1.28 -14.39 -8.03
N TRP A 25 1.40 -14.57 -6.71
CA TRP A 25 0.29 -14.71 -5.77
C TRP A 25 -0.42 -13.40 -5.45
N LEU A 26 0.25 -12.26 -5.65
CA LEU A 26 -0.38 -10.97 -5.46
C LEU A 26 -1.20 -10.61 -6.72
N ALA A 27 -2.49 -10.32 -6.54
CA ALA A 27 -3.31 -9.84 -7.64
C ALA A 27 -2.66 -8.60 -8.27
N LYS A 28 -2.62 -8.55 -9.61
CA LYS A 28 -2.03 -7.44 -10.39
C LYS A 28 -2.56 -6.06 -9.99
N LYS A 29 -3.79 -6.01 -9.46
CA LYS A 29 -4.48 -4.81 -8.94
C LYS A 29 -4.97 -5.03 -7.50
N TRP A 30 -4.06 -5.38 -6.60
CA TRP A 30 -4.37 -5.50 -5.17
C TRP A 30 -4.62 -4.14 -4.50
N ASN A 31 -5.57 -4.08 -3.56
CA ASN A 31 -5.91 -2.90 -2.76
C ASN A 31 -6.45 -3.31 -1.37
N LYS A 32 -6.94 -2.34 -0.57
CA LYS A 32 -7.51 -2.56 0.78
C LYS A 32 -8.66 -3.59 0.84
N GLU A 33 -9.42 -3.78 -0.24
CA GLU A 33 -10.53 -4.74 -0.32
C GLU A 33 -10.05 -6.20 -0.36
N HIS A 34 -8.79 -6.42 -0.71
CA HIS A 34 -8.16 -7.73 -0.75
C HIS A 34 -7.51 -8.12 0.59
N ILE A 35 -7.71 -7.32 1.65
CA ILE A 35 -7.20 -7.59 2.99
C ILE A 35 -8.38 -8.04 3.87
N THR A 36 -8.26 -9.22 4.46
CA THR A 36 -9.24 -9.74 5.42
C THR A 36 -8.61 -9.98 6.79
N PHE A 37 -9.36 -9.67 7.84
CA PHE A 37 -8.99 -9.98 9.22
C PHE A 37 -10.01 -10.94 9.81
N PHE A 38 -9.54 -11.90 10.61
CA PHE A 38 -10.40 -12.85 11.30
C PHE A 38 -10.44 -12.58 12.80
N TYR A 39 -11.54 -12.99 13.41
CA TYR A 39 -11.69 -13.02 14.86
C TYR A 39 -11.03 -14.28 15.42
N GLU A 40 -10.33 -14.14 16.53
CA GLU A 40 -9.94 -15.27 17.38
C GLU A 40 -11.15 -15.89 18.08
N SER A 41 -10.99 -17.11 18.62
CA SER A 41 -12.06 -17.86 19.30
C SER A 41 -12.72 -17.12 20.46
N LEU A 42 -12.04 -16.10 21.00
CA LEU A 42 -12.52 -15.24 22.08
C LEU A 42 -13.16 -13.92 21.59
N GLY A 43 -13.38 -13.76 20.28
CA GLY A 43 -14.04 -12.60 19.70
C GLY A 43 -13.15 -11.37 19.50
N ALA A 44 -11.84 -11.49 19.73
CA ALA A 44 -10.88 -10.42 19.45
C ALA A 44 -10.46 -10.43 17.97
N LEU A 45 -10.50 -9.27 17.31
CA LEU A 45 -10.04 -9.13 15.92
C LEU A 45 -8.51 -9.18 15.84
N VAL A 46 -7.95 -10.11 15.06
CA VAL A 46 -6.50 -10.30 14.95
C VAL A 46 -5.91 -9.43 13.86
N LEU A 47 -5.56 -8.19 14.21
CA LEU A 47 -4.99 -7.22 13.27
C LEU A 47 -3.52 -7.50 12.89
N THR A 48 -2.84 -8.40 13.60
CA THR A 48 -1.44 -8.76 13.34
C THR A 48 -1.28 -9.84 12.29
N LYS A 49 -2.38 -10.44 11.83
CA LYS A 49 -2.38 -11.54 10.85
C LYS A 49 -3.42 -11.24 9.76
N PRO A 50 -3.18 -10.20 8.92
CA PRO A 50 -4.00 -9.99 7.75
C PRO A 50 -3.85 -11.18 6.79
N TYR A 51 -4.96 -11.53 6.17
CA TYR A 51 -5.00 -12.48 5.06
C TYR A 51 -5.15 -11.69 3.78
N LEU A 52 -4.37 -12.05 2.77
CA LEU A 52 -4.39 -11.41 1.46
C LEU A 52 -5.07 -12.35 0.48
N SER A 53 -6.08 -11.85 -0.22
CA SER A 53 -6.73 -12.58 -1.31
C SER A 53 -5.71 -12.83 -2.42
N SER A 54 -5.60 -14.09 -2.86
CA SER A 54 -4.74 -14.50 -3.95
C SER A 54 -5.55 -15.14 -5.07
N VAL A 55 -5.16 -14.89 -6.31
CA VAL A 55 -5.81 -15.44 -7.51
C VAL A 55 -4.94 -16.57 -8.05
N PHE A 56 -5.44 -17.80 -7.97
CA PHE A 56 -4.77 -19.01 -8.48
C PHE A 56 -5.30 -19.37 -9.87
N SER A 57 -5.12 -18.49 -10.86
CA SER A 57 -5.52 -18.80 -12.24
C SER A 57 -4.33 -19.37 -13.02
N ALA A 58 -4.49 -20.56 -13.59
CA ALA A 58 -3.49 -21.25 -14.41
C ALA A 58 -3.23 -20.57 -15.77
N ASP A 59 -4.02 -19.55 -16.11
CA ASP A 59 -3.97 -18.85 -17.39
C ASP A 59 -3.53 -17.39 -17.22
N GLN A 60 -2.30 -17.19 -16.71
CA GLN A 60 -1.59 -15.92 -16.89
C GLN A 60 -0.90 -15.86 -18.27
N GLY A 61 -1.45 -16.56 -19.27
CA GLY A 61 -1.05 -16.44 -20.65
C GLY A 61 -1.48 -15.09 -21.19
N GLY A 62 -0.55 -14.12 -21.20
CA GLY A 62 -0.48 -13.05 -22.20
C GLY A 62 -1.77 -12.27 -22.49
N GLY A 63 -2.66 -12.10 -21.51
CA GLY A 63 -3.79 -11.19 -21.61
C GLY A 63 -3.24 -9.78 -21.57
N ASP A 64 -3.04 -9.22 -22.77
CA ASP A 64 -2.76 -7.83 -23.10
C ASP A 64 -2.91 -6.90 -21.88
N ASP A 65 -1.78 -6.47 -21.32
CA ASP A 65 -1.73 -5.15 -20.68
C ASP A 65 -2.01 -4.17 -21.82
N GLY A 66 -3.29 -4.03 -22.15
CA GLY A 66 -3.77 -2.86 -22.85
C GLY A 66 -3.23 -1.70 -22.03
N LEU A 67 -2.18 -1.08 -22.55
CA LEU A 67 -1.54 0.07 -21.96
C LEU A 67 -2.67 1.03 -21.68
N ASP A 68 -3.05 1.19 -20.42
CA ASP A 68 -3.92 2.29 -20.05
C ASP A 68 -3.03 3.51 -20.18
N ILE A 69 -3.04 4.09 -21.38
CA ILE A 69 -2.33 5.31 -21.76
C ILE A 69 -2.63 6.47 -20.82
N ASN A 70 -3.67 6.35 -19.99
CA ASN A 70 -4.06 7.32 -18.98
C ASN A 70 -3.49 7.00 -17.58
N GLN A 71 -2.78 5.89 -17.38
CA GLN A 71 -2.24 5.51 -16.07
C GLN A 71 -0.88 6.18 -15.83
N PHE A 72 -0.89 7.31 -15.11
CA PHE A 72 0.31 8.11 -14.85
C PHE A 72 1.16 7.60 -13.68
N TYR A 73 0.64 6.67 -12.87
CA TYR A 73 1.31 6.25 -11.64
C TYR A 73 2.18 5.00 -11.82
N PRO A 74 3.39 4.99 -11.23
CA PRO A 74 4.45 4.06 -11.61
C PRO A 74 4.29 2.63 -11.07
N CYS A 75 3.45 2.39 -10.04
CA CYS A 75 3.11 1.04 -9.58
C CYS A 75 1.78 1.02 -8.78
N PRO A 76 0.71 0.36 -9.27
CA PRO A 76 -0.59 0.32 -8.60
C PRO A 76 -0.54 -0.25 -7.17
N SER A 77 0.29 -1.28 -6.95
CA SER A 77 0.42 -1.93 -5.65
C SER A 77 1.14 -1.06 -4.62
N ILE A 78 2.18 -0.34 -5.03
CA ILE A 78 2.89 0.62 -4.16
C ILE A 78 1.96 1.77 -3.81
N LEU A 79 1.20 2.30 -4.78
CA LEU A 79 0.22 3.35 -4.53
C LEU A 79 -0.86 2.88 -3.55
N SER A 80 -1.42 1.69 -3.77
CA SER A 80 -2.45 1.12 -2.89
C SER A 80 -1.94 0.96 -1.45
N LEU A 81 -0.66 0.60 -1.28
CA LEU A 81 -0.02 0.57 0.03
C LEU A 81 0.18 1.97 0.61
N GLY A 82 0.68 2.92 -0.18
CA GLY A 82 0.86 4.30 0.25
C GLY A 82 -0.44 4.89 0.79
N ILE A 83 -1.55 4.69 0.05
CA ILE A 83 -2.90 5.04 0.47
C ILE A 83 -3.25 4.36 1.80
N LEU A 84 -3.09 3.03 1.91
CA LEU A 84 -3.37 2.30 3.15
C LEU A 84 -2.58 2.84 4.36
N LEU A 85 -1.31 3.19 4.17
CA LEU A 85 -0.46 3.76 5.22
C LEU A 85 -0.97 5.15 5.64
N ILE A 86 -1.36 5.99 4.68
CA ILE A 86 -1.99 7.29 4.95
C ILE A 86 -3.31 7.09 5.71
N GLU A 87 -4.15 6.15 5.31
CA GLU A 87 -5.42 5.88 5.96
C GLU A 87 -5.24 5.37 7.39
N LEU A 88 -4.24 4.51 7.63
CA LEU A 88 -3.87 4.06 8.97
C LEU A 88 -3.34 5.20 9.83
N GLU A 89 -2.55 6.11 9.26
CA GLU A 89 -1.97 7.23 10.00
C GLU A 89 -3.01 8.29 10.35
N THR A 90 -3.89 8.61 9.41
CA THR A 90 -4.86 9.69 9.56
C THR A 90 -6.19 9.24 10.15
N VAL A 91 -6.47 7.93 10.15
CA VAL A 91 -7.77 7.34 10.51
C VAL A 91 -8.91 7.92 9.67
N LYS A 92 -8.59 8.28 8.43
CA LYS A 92 -9.52 8.80 7.43
C LYS A 92 -9.27 8.07 6.12
N THR A 93 -10.29 7.93 5.30
CA THR A 93 -10.13 7.27 4.01
C THR A 93 -9.55 8.25 2.98
N ILE A 94 -8.86 7.77 1.95
CA ILE A 94 -8.24 8.65 0.94
C ILE A 94 -9.26 9.58 0.27
N GLU A 95 -10.50 9.09 0.10
CA GLU A 95 -11.61 9.81 -0.48
C GLU A 95 -11.97 11.08 0.30
N SER A 96 -11.67 11.12 1.61
CA SER A 96 -11.92 12.29 2.46
C SER A 96 -10.91 13.43 2.30
N PHE A 97 -9.80 13.18 1.61
CA PHE A 97 -8.76 14.16 1.30
C PHE A 97 -8.91 14.75 -0.10
N ARG A 98 -9.80 14.20 -0.93
CA ARG A 98 -10.00 14.64 -2.30
C ARG A 98 -10.42 16.10 -2.36
N ILE A 99 -9.75 16.84 -3.22
CA ILE A 99 -10.14 18.19 -3.61
C ILE A 99 -10.61 18.20 -5.08
N PRO A 100 -11.39 19.20 -5.52
CA PRO A 100 -11.87 19.28 -6.90
C PRO A 100 -10.76 19.18 -7.95
N ASP A 101 -9.56 19.67 -7.63
CA ASP A 101 -8.40 19.69 -8.52
C ASP A 101 -7.76 18.29 -8.71
N ASP A 102 -8.10 17.30 -7.87
CA ASP A 102 -7.61 15.92 -8.00
C ASP A 102 -8.30 15.15 -9.15
N LEU A 103 -9.40 15.69 -9.69
CA LEU A 103 -10.12 15.08 -10.80
C LEU A 103 -9.38 15.36 -12.12
N THR A 104 -8.62 14.39 -12.61
CA THR A 104 -7.83 14.50 -13.86
C THR A 104 -8.67 14.86 -15.11
N ASP A 105 -9.96 14.55 -15.12
CA ASP A 105 -10.89 14.87 -16.22
C ASP A 105 -12.14 15.66 -15.77
N GLY A 106 -12.29 15.93 -14.46
CA GLY A 106 -13.46 16.60 -13.89
C GLY A 106 -14.76 15.78 -13.87
N VAL A 107 -14.75 14.51 -14.29
CA VAL A 107 -15.98 13.72 -14.49
C VAL A 107 -15.99 12.41 -13.70
N GLU A 108 -14.91 11.62 -13.69
CA GLU A 108 -14.91 10.32 -13.02
C GLU A 108 -13.76 10.14 -12.03
N VAL A 109 -14.12 9.69 -10.82
CA VAL A 109 -13.15 9.23 -9.82
C VAL A 109 -12.53 7.94 -10.30
N ASN A 110 -11.20 7.95 -10.44
CA ASN A 110 -10.44 6.77 -10.81
C ASN A 110 -9.11 6.72 -10.04
N ALA A 111 -8.26 5.73 -10.35
CA ALA A 111 -7.00 5.56 -9.65
C ALA A 111 -5.99 6.72 -9.87
N ASN A 112 -6.15 7.54 -10.91
CA ASN A 112 -5.36 8.78 -11.05
C ASN A 112 -5.81 9.84 -10.04
N THR A 113 -7.11 9.90 -9.73
CA THR A 113 -7.61 10.74 -8.63
C THR A 113 -6.98 10.31 -7.31
N ASP A 114 -6.97 9.01 -7.03
CA ASP A 114 -6.35 8.49 -5.80
C ASP A 114 -4.85 8.75 -5.74
N TRP A 115 -4.15 8.67 -6.88
CA TRP A 115 -2.75 9.08 -6.97
C TRP A 115 -2.57 10.56 -6.70
N ALA A 116 -3.32 11.44 -7.37
CA ALA A 116 -3.23 12.89 -7.19
C ALA A 116 -3.51 13.32 -5.74
N THR A 117 -4.48 12.70 -5.09
CA THR A 117 -4.79 12.95 -3.67
C THR A 117 -3.68 12.44 -2.75
N ALA A 118 -3.04 11.31 -3.06
CA ALA A 118 -2.02 10.70 -2.21
C ALA A 118 -0.62 11.28 -2.42
N ASP A 119 -0.28 11.72 -3.64
CA ASP A 119 1.06 12.18 -4.03
C ASP A 119 1.64 13.26 -3.10
N PRO A 120 0.89 14.28 -2.66
CA PRO A 120 1.39 15.27 -1.69
C PRO A 120 1.80 14.70 -0.33
N CYS A 121 1.31 13.50 0.02
CA CYS A 121 1.63 12.81 1.26
C CYS A 121 2.74 11.77 1.11
N LEU A 122 3.19 11.48 -0.11
CA LEU A 122 4.16 10.43 -0.41
C LEU A 122 5.53 11.02 -0.74
N ASP A 123 6.40 11.15 0.28
CA ASP A 123 7.81 11.47 0.03
C ASP A 123 8.57 10.18 -0.36
N THR A 124 8.96 10.08 -1.63
CA THR A 124 9.62 8.89 -2.19
C THR A 124 10.96 9.26 -2.84
N PRO A 125 12.00 9.59 -2.05
CA PRO A 125 13.28 10.09 -2.57
C PRO A 125 14.06 9.05 -3.39
N TRP A 126 13.66 7.79 -3.30
CA TRP A 126 14.20 6.66 -4.07
C TRP A 126 13.52 6.48 -5.43
N VAL A 127 12.52 7.32 -5.76
CA VAL A 127 11.83 7.36 -7.06
C VAL A 127 12.22 8.63 -7.78
N SER A 128 12.86 8.51 -8.95
CA SER A 128 13.08 9.68 -9.80
C SER A 128 11.75 10.12 -10.44
N ALA A 129 11.53 11.42 -10.58
CA ALA A 129 10.32 11.95 -11.22
C ALA A 129 10.13 11.33 -12.63
N GLY A 130 8.94 10.78 -12.88
CA GLY A 130 8.59 10.13 -14.15
C GLY A 130 9.17 8.72 -14.34
N GLN A 131 9.90 8.18 -13.37
CA GLN A 131 10.44 6.82 -13.44
C GLN A 131 9.35 5.80 -13.05
N ARG A 132 9.15 4.79 -13.91
CA ARG A 132 8.37 3.61 -13.55
C ARG A 132 9.13 2.80 -12.49
N VAL A 133 8.46 2.46 -11.40
CA VAL A 133 9.03 1.71 -10.28
C VAL A 133 8.29 0.41 -10.10
N SER A 134 9.00 -0.60 -9.61
CA SER A 134 8.43 -1.92 -9.37
C SER A 134 9.07 -2.48 -8.12
N LEU A 135 8.27 -3.13 -7.27
CA LEU A 135 8.80 -3.87 -6.11
C LEU A 135 9.65 -5.09 -6.51
N GLY A 136 9.70 -5.45 -7.80
CA GLY A 136 10.67 -6.41 -8.34
C GLY A 136 12.05 -5.82 -8.62
N ASP A 137 12.20 -4.49 -8.65
CA ASP A 137 13.48 -3.82 -8.81
C ASP A 137 14.21 -3.67 -7.46
N ALA A 138 15.50 -4.00 -7.44
CA ALA A 138 16.30 -3.99 -6.21
C ALA A 138 16.42 -2.58 -5.60
N GLY A 139 16.60 -1.54 -6.42
CA GLY A 139 16.73 -0.18 -5.93
C GLY A 139 15.44 0.33 -5.28
N THR A 140 14.30 0.02 -5.90
CA THR A 140 12.97 0.30 -5.35
C THR A 140 12.76 -0.38 -4.00
N ARG A 141 13.15 -1.66 -3.86
CA ARG A 141 13.04 -2.41 -2.61
C ARG A 141 13.94 -1.87 -1.51
N ASP A 142 15.17 -1.51 -1.86
CA ASP A 142 16.13 -0.95 -0.92
C ASP A 142 15.64 0.41 -0.39
N GLY A 143 15.12 1.26 -1.28
CA GLY A 143 14.49 2.53 -0.93
C GLY A 143 13.27 2.33 -0.03
N PHE A 144 12.33 1.48 -0.45
CA PHE A 144 11.13 1.18 0.31
C PHE A 144 11.45 0.60 1.71
N THR A 145 12.42 -0.31 1.80
CA THR A 145 12.85 -0.89 3.06
C THR A 145 13.47 0.17 3.98
N ARG A 146 14.32 1.04 3.43
CA ARG A 146 15.01 2.08 4.18
C ARG A 146 14.06 3.17 4.67
N ASP A 147 13.16 3.64 3.81
CA ASP A 147 12.39 4.85 4.05
C ASP A 147 10.96 4.58 4.56
N VAL A 148 10.49 3.32 4.49
CA VAL A 148 9.16 2.92 5.00
C VAL A 148 9.26 1.86 6.09
N VAL A 149 9.94 0.74 5.84
CA VAL A 149 9.95 -0.39 6.79
C VAL A 149 10.76 -0.06 8.05
N LYS A 150 12.01 0.40 7.91
CA LYS A 150 12.88 0.69 9.06
C LYS A 150 12.28 1.75 10.00
N PRO A 151 11.75 2.90 9.54
CA PRO A 151 11.11 3.86 10.43
C PRO A 151 9.95 3.26 11.24
N LEU A 152 9.11 2.43 10.61
CA LEU A 152 8.01 1.74 11.31
C LEU A 152 8.53 0.75 12.38
N GLU A 153 9.62 0.03 12.12
CA GLU A 153 10.26 -0.85 13.09
C GLU A 153 10.83 -0.06 14.29
N GLU A 154 11.53 1.04 14.02
CA GLU A 154 12.12 1.93 15.02
C GLU A 154 11.05 2.59 15.89
N GLU A 155 9.98 3.11 15.29
CA GLU A 155 8.84 3.67 16.01
C GLU A 155 8.19 2.64 16.92
N LEU A 156 7.97 1.41 16.44
CA LEU A 156 7.40 0.34 17.25
C LEU A 156 8.32 -0.08 18.39
N ALA A 157 9.63 -0.15 18.15
CA ALA A 157 10.61 -0.43 19.18
C ALA A 157 10.58 0.67 20.26
N PHE A 158 10.53 1.94 19.86
CA PHE A 158 10.39 3.08 20.77
C PHE A 158 9.11 3.01 21.60
N LEU A 159 7.95 2.81 20.94
CA LEU A 159 6.64 2.71 21.60
C LEU A 159 6.55 1.53 22.57
N SER A 160 7.27 0.42 22.30
CA SER A 160 7.34 -0.72 23.21
C SER A 160 8.13 -0.42 24.48
N ARG A 161 9.21 0.38 24.37
CA ARG A 161 10.05 0.79 25.50
C ARG A 161 9.38 1.86 26.36
N ALA A 162 8.65 2.79 25.75
CA ALA A 162 7.92 3.85 26.48
C ALA A 162 6.71 3.36 27.29
N ARG A 163 6.34 2.08 27.15
CA ARG A 163 5.26 1.42 27.92
C ARG A 163 5.77 0.58 29.11
N MET A 164 7.08 0.44 29.28
CA MET A 164 7.72 -0.14 30.49
C MET A 164 8.05 0.98 31.48
#